data_AF-A0A349IJG5-F1
#
_entry.id   AF-A0A349IJG5-F1
#
_cell.length_a   1.000
_cell.length_b   1.000
_cell.length_c   1.000
_cell.angle_alpha   90.00
_cell.angle_beta   90.00
_cell.angle_gamma   90.00
#
_symmetry.space_group_name_H-M   'P 1'
#
loop_
_entity.id
_entity.type
_entity.pdbx_description
1 polymer ?
#
loop_
_entity_poly.entity_id
_entity_poly.type
_entity_poly.pdbx_seq_one_letter_code
_entity_poly.pdbx_strand_id
1 'polypeptide(L)'
;EKKEAQAEAETVAADTDVPEEDHDYVVVSLRQPEKRTLQLVKTALIRAGVEEECIRVISHTESFAHFVLHQDSNLYNRLVGMFELSNQCLYYYEMQVSRGSRKFVLVDSEQEEEAFNLDILKTTSGGKIADKILSSLAERVIGKKYYSAIFLSGRGFEDTSYCTNFMNLICNRRRVLIEPGIFAIGAEIFAKKVANHEPEEYTILCDTRVSADISIRVVVNEKEMNYPIVTAGESWVDTEKNVEMILDDQNYIDFQVNSMLRTRRPMRLRMLLDEFPKRENRTTRVRMSTEFINQDILRVTVRDMGFGDLVSTSGKEITEEIDLSESSSS
;
A
#
# COMPACT_ATOMS: atom_id res chain seq x y z
N GLU A 1 -25.55 24.17 -31.14
CA GLU A 1 -25.01 24.93 -29.98
C GLU A 1 -24.55 24.08 -28.78
N LYS A 2 -25.40 23.42 -27.97
CA LYS A 2 -24.90 22.52 -26.89
C LYS A 2 -24.41 21.12 -27.33
N LYS A 3 -24.53 20.79 -28.62
CA LYS A 3 -24.02 19.55 -29.23
C LYS A 3 -22.81 19.74 -30.15
N GLU A 4 -22.44 20.99 -30.46
CA GLU A 4 -21.26 21.29 -31.28
C GLU A 4 -20.01 21.56 -30.42
N ALA A 5 -20.18 22.14 -29.22
CA ALA A 5 -19.08 22.35 -28.28
C ALA A 5 -18.53 21.04 -27.66
N GLN A 6 -19.22 19.92 -27.83
CA GLN A 6 -18.77 18.61 -27.35
C GLN A 6 -17.99 17.83 -28.42
N ALA A 7 -18.10 18.22 -29.70
CA ALA A 7 -17.36 17.61 -30.80
C ALA A 7 -15.97 18.24 -31.03
N GLU A 8 -15.75 19.47 -30.57
CA GLU A 8 -14.44 20.15 -30.65
C GLU A 8 -13.50 19.88 -29.46
N ALA A 9 -13.98 19.23 -28.40
CA ALA A 9 -13.13 18.75 -27.30
C ALA A 9 -12.64 17.31 -27.49
N GLU A 10 -13.21 16.57 -28.45
CA GLU A 10 -12.85 15.18 -28.79
C GLU A 10 -11.85 15.08 -29.97
N THR A 11 -11.33 16.20 -30.48
CA THR A 11 -10.45 16.24 -31.67
C THR A 11 -9.03 16.77 -31.42
N VAL A 12 -8.55 16.74 -30.17
CA VAL A 12 -7.12 16.97 -29.85
C VAL A 12 -6.42 15.71 -29.31
N ALA A 13 -7.12 14.58 -29.21
CA ALA A 13 -6.50 13.27 -29.01
C ALA A 13 -6.22 12.62 -30.37
N ALA A 14 -5.35 13.24 -31.18
CA ALA A 14 -4.82 12.64 -32.39
C ALA A 14 -3.31 12.51 -32.26
N ASP A 15 -2.87 11.25 -32.30
CA ASP A 15 -1.52 10.79 -32.60
C ASP A 15 -0.37 11.47 -31.86
N THR A 16 -0.12 10.98 -30.65
CA THR A 16 1.25 10.62 -30.30
C THR A 16 1.31 9.10 -30.25
N ASP A 17 1.52 8.49 -31.43
CA ASP A 17 2.14 7.17 -31.56
C ASP A 17 3.56 7.29 -30.98
N VAL A 18 3.63 7.30 -29.64
CA VAL A 18 4.88 7.02 -28.94
C VAL A 18 5.04 5.52 -29.11
N PRO A 19 6.14 5.04 -29.72
CA PRO A 19 6.36 3.61 -29.78
C PRO A 19 6.27 3.08 -28.34
N GLU A 20 5.42 2.07 -28.11
CA GLU A 20 5.48 1.27 -26.88
C GLU A 20 6.88 0.68 -26.83
N GLU A 21 7.79 1.37 -26.14
CA GLU A 21 9.04 0.77 -25.74
C GLU A 21 8.65 -0.35 -24.78
N ASP A 22 8.83 -1.60 -25.22
CA ASP A 22 8.73 -2.79 -24.37
C ASP A 22 9.78 -2.66 -23.26
N HIS A 23 9.43 -1.96 -22.20
CA HIS A 23 10.27 -1.82 -21.02
C HIS A 23 10.14 -3.08 -20.17
N ASP A 24 11.24 -3.80 -19.97
CA ASP A 24 11.31 -4.90 -19.03
C ASP A 24 11.26 -4.35 -17.59
N TYR A 25 10.11 -4.53 -16.92
CA TYR A 25 9.96 -4.14 -15.51
C TYR A 25 10.61 -5.17 -14.58
N VAL A 26 11.42 -4.67 -13.64
CA VAL A 26 11.99 -5.48 -12.56
C VAL A 26 11.25 -5.18 -11.27
N VAL A 27 10.48 -6.17 -10.80
CA VAL A 27 9.73 -6.08 -9.54
C VAL A 27 10.40 -6.96 -8.49
N VAL A 28 10.73 -6.37 -7.34
CA VAL A 28 11.27 -7.09 -6.19
C VAL A 28 10.26 -7.04 -5.05
N SER A 29 9.89 -8.21 -4.50
CA SER A 29 9.05 -8.29 -3.31
C SER A 29 9.89 -8.50 -2.04
N LEU A 30 9.61 -7.73 -0.99
CA LEU A 30 10.34 -7.76 0.28
C LEU A 30 9.39 -8.03 1.44
N ARG A 31 9.87 -8.70 2.48
CA ARG A 31 9.05 -8.98 3.67
C ARG A 31 8.81 -7.77 4.55
N GLN A 32 9.83 -6.93 4.70
CA GLN A 32 9.79 -5.74 5.56
C GLN A 32 10.23 -4.53 4.72
N PRO A 33 9.26 -3.81 4.13
CA PRO A 33 9.50 -2.73 3.19
C PRO A 33 9.82 -1.42 3.94
N GLU A 34 10.90 -1.39 4.72
CA GLU A 34 11.36 -0.14 5.34
C GLU A 34 11.93 0.82 4.30
N LYS A 35 11.67 2.13 4.44
CA LYS A 35 12.14 3.18 3.51
C LYS A 35 13.62 3.02 3.13
N ARG A 36 14.48 2.73 4.13
CA ARG A 36 15.91 2.50 3.92
C ARG A 36 16.20 1.25 3.08
N THR A 37 15.54 0.14 3.36
CA THR A 37 15.72 -1.12 2.64
C THR A 37 15.28 -0.98 1.19
N LEU A 38 14.13 -0.34 0.95
CA LEU A 38 13.60 -0.06 -0.38
C LEU A 38 14.57 0.79 -1.21
N GLN A 39 15.10 1.87 -0.63
CA GLN A 39 16.11 2.72 -1.29
C GLN A 39 17.40 1.96 -1.62
N LEU A 40 17.87 1.08 -0.73
CA LEU A 40 19.07 0.28 -0.97
C LEU A 40 18.87 -0.73 -2.11
N VAL A 41 17.73 -1.42 -2.15
CA VAL A 41 17.39 -2.36 -3.22
C VAL A 41 17.28 -1.62 -4.56
N LYS A 42 16.55 -0.50 -4.60
CA LYS A 42 16.44 0.35 -5.80
C LYS A 42 17.82 0.81 -6.30
N THR A 43 18.66 1.31 -5.40
CA THR A 43 20.04 1.74 -5.74
C THR A 43 20.88 0.57 -6.28
N ALA A 44 20.73 -0.64 -5.72
CA ALA A 44 21.46 -1.81 -6.19
C ALA A 44 21.04 -2.23 -7.61
N LEU A 45 19.74 -2.17 -7.92
CA LEU A 45 19.22 -2.47 -9.27
C LEU A 45 19.65 -1.43 -10.30
N ILE A 46 19.65 -0.14 -9.94
CA ILE A 46 20.19 0.92 -10.81
C ILE A 46 21.66 0.66 -11.13
N ARG A 47 22.46 0.28 -10.12
CA ARG A 47 23.88 -0.08 -10.32
C ARG A 47 24.06 -1.36 -11.14
N ALA A 48 23.06 -2.24 -11.17
CA ALA A 48 23.05 -3.43 -12.02
C ALA A 48 22.62 -3.13 -13.47
N GLY A 49 22.27 -1.87 -13.78
CA GLY A 49 21.91 -1.42 -15.14
C GLY A 49 20.42 -1.40 -15.42
N VAL A 50 19.56 -1.54 -14.41
CA VAL A 50 18.10 -1.40 -14.58
C VAL A 50 17.73 0.08 -14.50
N GLU A 51 16.94 0.57 -15.45
CA GLU A 51 16.44 1.95 -15.46
C GLU A 51 15.54 2.21 -14.25
N GLU A 52 15.65 3.41 -13.67
CA GLU A 52 14.96 3.74 -12.43
C GLU A 52 13.43 3.64 -12.58
N GLU A 53 12.93 4.04 -13.74
CA GLU A 53 11.52 4.04 -14.13
C GLU A 53 10.96 2.62 -14.30
N CYS A 54 11.83 1.62 -14.51
CA CYS A 54 11.48 0.21 -14.69
C CYS A 54 11.53 -0.60 -13.39
N ILE A 55 12.03 -0.02 -12.29
CA ILE A 55 12.13 -0.69 -11.00
C ILE A 55 10.85 -0.49 -10.20
N ARG A 56 10.31 -1.57 -9.64
CA ARG A 56 9.30 -1.51 -8.58
C ARG A 56 9.75 -2.35 -7.39
N VAL A 57 9.51 -1.86 -6.19
CA VAL A 57 9.74 -2.63 -4.96
C VAL A 57 8.43 -2.68 -4.19
N ILE A 58 7.92 -3.89 -3.98
CA ILE A 58 6.65 -4.15 -3.31
C ILE A 58 6.89 -4.99 -2.06
N SER A 59 5.89 -5.13 -1.20
CA SER A 59 5.99 -6.05 -0.07
C SER A 59 5.55 -7.48 -0.42
N HIS A 60 5.83 -8.41 0.47
CA HIS A 60 5.27 -9.76 0.40
C HIS A 60 3.75 -9.76 0.57
N THR A 61 3.18 -8.85 1.36
CA THR A 61 1.71 -8.70 1.48
C THR A 61 1.09 -8.19 0.18
N GLU A 62 1.70 -7.19 -0.47
CA GLU A 62 1.27 -6.68 -1.77
C GLU A 62 1.39 -7.75 -2.86
N SER A 63 2.53 -8.46 -2.91
CA SER A 63 2.72 -9.56 -3.84
C SER A 63 1.71 -10.69 -3.61
N PHE A 64 1.42 -11.03 -2.35
CA PHE A 64 0.41 -12.01 -2.02
C PHE A 64 -0.98 -11.57 -2.51
N ALA A 65 -1.32 -10.28 -2.36
CA ALA A 65 -2.57 -9.73 -2.87
C ALA A 65 -2.68 -9.89 -4.40
N HIS A 66 -1.63 -9.51 -5.15
CA HIS A 66 -1.60 -9.67 -6.60
C HIS A 66 -1.75 -11.13 -7.03
N PHE A 67 -1.07 -12.05 -6.34
CA PHE A 67 -1.19 -13.48 -6.61
C PHE A 67 -2.63 -13.97 -6.39
N VAL A 68 -3.24 -13.67 -5.24
CA VAL A 68 -4.58 -14.17 -4.90
C VAL A 68 -5.66 -13.56 -5.80
N LEU A 69 -5.59 -12.26 -6.10
CA LEU A 69 -6.54 -11.57 -6.96
C LEU A 69 -6.49 -12.05 -8.42
N HIS A 70 -5.43 -12.78 -8.81
CA HIS A 70 -5.33 -13.41 -10.13
C HIS A 70 -5.86 -14.85 -10.17
N GLN A 71 -6.34 -15.38 -9.03
CA GLN A 71 -6.90 -16.73 -8.97
C GLN A 71 -8.38 -16.76 -9.36
N ASP A 72 -9.01 -17.93 -9.27
CA ASP A 72 -10.47 -18.05 -9.37
C ASP A 72 -11.15 -17.30 -8.20
N SER A 73 -12.15 -16.47 -8.49
CA SER A 73 -12.87 -15.66 -7.49
C SER A 73 -13.52 -16.45 -6.35
N ASN A 74 -13.75 -17.76 -6.52
CA ASN A 74 -14.19 -18.64 -5.44
C ASN A 74 -13.13 -18.82 -4.34
N LEU A 75 -11.84 -18.59 -4.65
CA LEU A 75 -10.74 -18.68 -3.70
C LEU A 75 -10.58 -17.43 -2.83
N TYR A 76 -11.17 -16.29 -3.21
CA TYR A 76 -11.02 -15.02 -2.48
C TYR A 76 -12.33 -14.29 -2.17
N ASN A 77 -13.45 -15.01 -2.06
CA ASN A 77 -14.74 -14.40 -1.72
C ASN A 77 -14.95 -14.07 -0.21
N ARG A 78 -13.96 -14.35 0.65
CA ARG A 78 -13.94 -14.04 2.10
C ARG A 78 -12.50 -13.71 2.55
N LEU A 79 -12.03 -14.37 3.62
CA LEU A 79 -10.64 -14.33 4.05
C LEU A 79 -9.83 -15.37 3.27
N VAL A 80 -8.58 -15.02 3.00
CA VAL A 80 -7.59 -15.91 2.43
C VAL A 80 -6.38 -15.88 3.35
N GLY A 81 -6.00 -17.05 3.87
CA GLY A 81 -4.81 -17.18 4.71
C GLY A 81 -3.65 -17.73 3.91
N MET A 82 -2.42 -17.41 4.30
CA MET A 82 -1.23 -18.10 3.82
C MET A 82 -0.28 -18.37 4.98
N PHE A 83 0.13 -19.62 5.12
CA PHE A 83 1.23 -19.99 6.01
C PHE A 83 2.51 -20.08 5.18
N GLU A 84 3.53 -19.38 5.64
CA GLU A 84 4.88 -19.49 5.08
C GLU A 84 5.79 -20.17 6.07
N LEU A 85 6.43 -21.27 5.65
CA LEU A 85 7.41 -21.97 6.46
C LEU A 85 8.69 -22.22 5.67
N SER A 86 9.77 -21.60 6.11
CA SER A 86 11.13 -21.80 5.62
C SER A 86 12.09 -21.92 6.81
N ASN A 87 13.40 -22.12 6.56
CA ASN A 87 14.36 -22.28 7.64
C ASN A 87 14.41 -21.04 8.54
N GLN A 88 14.10 -21.21 9.83
CA GLN A 88 14.01 -20.11 10.82
C GLN A 88 13.01 -19.01 10.42
N CYS A 89 12.00 -19.37 9.64
CA CYS A 89 11.02 -18.42 9.12
C CYS A 89 9.63 -19.05 9.19
N LEU A 90 8.77 -18.50 10.05
CA LEU A 90 7.36 -18.85 10.13
C LEU A 90 6.55 -17.56 10.13
N TYR A 91 5.72 -17.39 9.11
CA TYR A 91 4.86 -16.22 8.95
C TYR A 91 3.46 -16.64 8.60
N TYR A 92 2.50 -15.84 9.04
CA TYR A 92 1.12 -15.93 8.62
C TYR A 92 0.71 -14.64 7.90
N TYR A 93 0.04 -14.78 6.75
CA TYR A 93 -0.51 -13.66 5.99
C TYR A 93 -2.02 -13.84 5.89
N GLU A 94 -2.76 -12.75 6.04
CA GLU A 94 -4.23 -12.75 5.94
C GLU A 94 -4.68 -11.65 4.98
N MET A 95 -5.42 -12.05 3.95
CA MET A 95 -6.06 -11.13 3.04
C MET A 95 -7.58 -11.15 3.26
N GLN A 96 -8.17 -9.97 3.41
CA GLN A 96 -9.60 -9.76 3.47
C GLN A 96 -10.08 -8.98 2.25
N VAL A 97 -11.01 -9.56 1.50
CA VAL A 97 -11.68 -8.85 0.40
C VAL A 97 -12.86 -8.04 0.94
N SER A 98 -12.95 -6.77 0.53
CA SER A 98 -14.04 -5.88 0.96
C SER A 98 -15.41 -6.41 0.52
N ARG A 99 -16.42 -6.05 1.30
CA ARG A 99 -17.82 -6.27 0.95
C ARG A 99 -18.50 -4.92 0.76
N GLY A 100 -19.12 -4.70 -0.39
CA GLY A 100 -19.87 -3.47 -0.67
C GLY A 100 -19.49 -2.87 -2.02
N SER A 101 -19.82 -1.58 -2.19
CA SER A 101 -19.59 -0.85 -3.43
C SER A 101 -18.13 -0.46 -3.66
N ARG A 102 -17.36 -0.23 -2.59
CA ARG A 102 -15.92 0.03 -2.67
C ARG A 102 -15.15 -1.30 -2.72
N LYS A 103 -14.49 -1.58 -3.84
CA LYS A 103 -13.65 -2.77 -4.04
C LYS A 103 -12.23 -2.50 -3.54
N PHE A 104 -11.86 -3.13 -2.43
CA PHE A 104 -10.49 -3.09 -1.91
C PHE A 104 -10.16 -4.43 -1.25
N VAL A 105 -8.87 -4.69 -1.06
CA VAL A 105 -8.39 -5.79 -0.22
C VAL A 105 -7.50 -5.23 0.89
N LEU A 106 -7.65 -5.77 2.09
CA LEU A 106 -6.75 -5.50 3.21
C LEU A 106 -5.84 -6.71 3.39
N VAL A 107 -4.54 -6.51 3.42
CA VAL A 107 -3.57 -7.59 3.59
C VAL A 107 -2.63 -7.26 4.74
N ASP A 108 -2.50 -8.20 5.66
CA ASP A 108 -1.61 -8.10 6.82
C ASP A 108 -0.73 -9.35 6.93
N SER A 109 0.36 -9.23 7.69
CA SER A 109 1.27 -10.35 7.98
C SER A 109 1.80 -10.30 9.40
N GLU A 110 1.95 -11.48 10.01
CA GLU A 110 2.48 -11.65 11.36
C GLU A 110 3.69 -12.60 11.31
N GLN A 111 4.78 -12.19 11.98
CA GLN A 111 5.93 -13.04 12.21
C GLN A 111 5.70 -13.88 13.47
N GLU A 112 5.98 -15.17 13.40
CA GLU A 112 5.84 -16.06 14.55
C GLU A 112 7.17 -16.24 15.29
N GLU A 113 7.15 -15.99 16.61
CA GLU A 113 8.31 -16.18 17.48
C GLU A 113 8.76 -17.64 17.55
N GLU A 114 7.83 -18.59 17.38
CA GLU A 114 8.10 -20.03 17.42
C GLU A 114 8.67 -20.58 16.09
N ALA A 115 9.21 -19.71 15.22
CA ALA A 115 9.91 -20.14 14.03
C ALA A 115 11.07 -21.11 14.35
N PHE A 116 11.20 -22.16 13.55
CA PHE A 116 12.15 -23.25 13.81
C PHE A 116 13.04 -23.57 12.60
N ASN A 117 14.19 -24.18 12.86
CA ASN A 117 15.05 -24.71 11.81
C ASN A 117 14.43 -25.99 11.24
N LEU A 118 14.37 -26.12 9.91
CA LEU A 118 13.76 -27.28 9.25
C LEU A 118 14.50 -28.61 9.51
N ASP A 119 15.73 -28.56 10.01
CA ASP A 119 16.49 -29.74 10.44
C ASP A 119 15.77 -30.57 11.50
N ILE A 120 14.85 -29.98 12.29
CA ILE A 120 14.06 -30.75 13.26
C ILE A 120 13.21 -31.82 12.58
N LEU A 121 12.81 -31.60 11.32
CA LEU A 121 11.99 -32.53 10.53
C LEU A 121 12.75 -33.81 10.15
N LYS A 122 14.08 -33.85 10.32
CA LYS A 122 14.89 -35.06 10.11
C LYS A 122 14.62 -36.16 11.14
N THR A 123 13.91 -35.85 12.22
CA THR A 123 13.56 -36.81 13.29
C THR A 123 12.06 -36.87 13.50
N THR A 124 11.53 -38.04 13.84
CA THR A 124 10.09 -38.21 14.13
C THR A 124 9.63 -37.34 15.31
N SER A 125 10.48 -37.18 16.34
CA SER A 125 10.19 -36.30 17.48
C SER A 125 10.11 -34.83 17.08
N GLY A 126 11.03 -34.37 16.23
CA GLY A 126 11.01 -32.98 15.75
C GLY A 126 9.84 -32.69 14.83
N GLY A 127 9.45 -33.65 13.97
CA GLY A 127 8.20 -33.55 13.19
C GLY A 127 6.95 -33.36 14.06
N LYS A 128 6.84 -34.08 15.19
CA LYS A 128 5.73 -33.90 16.15
C LYS A 128 5.73 -32.53 16.81
N ILE A 129 6.91 -31.96 17.08
CA ILE A 129 7.04 -30.61 17.64
C ILE A 129 6.61 -29.58 16.58
N ALA A 130 7.07 -29.71 15.34
CA ALA A 130 6.69 -28.85 14.23
C ALA A 130 5.17 -28.87 13.99
N ASP A 131 4.56 -30.06 13.96
CA ASP A 131 3.10 -30.21 13.83
C ASP A 131 2.35 -29.49 14.96
N LYS A 132 2.86 -29.57 16.19
CA LYS A 132 2.25 -28.88 17.34
C LYS A 132 2.33 -27.37 17.19
N ILE A 133 3.49 -26.82 16.83
CA ILE A 133 3.68 -25.37 16.61
C ILE A 133 2.72 -24.87 15.53
N LEU A 134 2.71 -25.55 14.38
CA LEU A 134 1.83 -25.19 13.26
C LEU A 134 0.35 -25.32 13.63
N SER A 135 -0.03 -26.36 14.35
CA SER A 135 -1.41 -26.55 14.82
C SER A 135 -1.84 -25.44 15.77
N SER A 136 -1.01 -25.09 16.75
CA SER A 136 -1.28 -23.99 17.70
C SER A 136 -1.39 -22.65 17.00
N LEU A 137 -0.52 -22.38 16.03
CA LEU A 137 -0.62 -21.20 15.18
C LEU A 137 -1.95 -21.18 14.42
N ALA A 138 -2.29 -22.28 13.75
CA ALA A 138 -3.52 -22.38 12.97
C ALA A 138 -4.77 -22.21 13.83
N GLU A 139 -4.80 -22.78 15.04
CA GLU A 139 -5.88 -22.55 16.00
C GLU A 139 -6.03 -21.07 16.37
N ARG A 140 -4.92 -20.37 16.61
CA ARG A 140 -4.89 -18.94 16.96
C ARG A 140 -5.39 -18.06 15.81
N VAL A 141 -4.82 -18.19 14.62
CA VAL A 141 -5.07 -17.26 13.50
C VAL A 141 -6.37 -17.60 12.75
N ILE A 142 -6.71 -18.88 12.63
CA ILE A 142 -7.94 -19.29 11.95
C ILE A 142 -9.14 -19.12 12.88
N GLY A 143 -9.03 -19.58 14.13
CA GLY A 143 -10.08 -19.50 15.13
C GLY A 143 -11.48 -19.83 14.59
N LYS A 144 -12.42 -18.90 14.76
CA LYS A 144 -13.80 -18.98 14.22
C LYS A 144 -13.99 -18.20 12.91
N LYS A 145 -12.91 -17.69 12.32
CA LYS A 145 -12.96 -16.91 11.08
C LYS A 145 -13.30 -17.82 9.89
N TYR A 146 -13.90 -17.24 8.85
CA TYR A 146 -14.32 -17.95 7.65
C TYR A 146 -13.38 -17.68 6.47
N TYR A 147 -12.60 -18.68 6.11
CA TYR A 147 -11.68 -18.64 4.98
C TYR A 147 -12.28 -19.30 3.75
N SER A 148 -12.00 -18.72 2.59
CA SER A 148 -12.29 -19.30 1.28
C SER A 148 -11.19 -20.27 0.86
N ALA A 149 -9.94 -19.88 1.11
CA ALA A 149 -8.76 -20.68 0.82
C ALA A 149 -7.65 -20.43 1.86
N ILE A 150 -6.77 -21.41 1.99
CA ILE A 150 -5.51 -21.31 2.73
C ILE A 150 -4.39 -21.74 1.77
N PHE A 151 -3.38 -20.90 1.63
CA PHE A 151 -2.18 -21.20 0.88
C PHE A 151 -1.05 -21.65 1.82
N LEU A 152 -0.19 -22.53 1.33
CA LEU A 152 1.02 -22.97 2.01
C LEU A 152 2.20 -22.66 1.10
N SER A 153 3.22 -21.99 1.63
CA SER A 153 4.40 -21.56 0.88
C SER A 153 5.70 -21.79 1.66
N GLY A 154 6.81 -21.94 0.95
CA GLY A 154 8.13 -22.19 1.52
C GLY A 154 8.47 -23.67 1.67
N ARG A 155 9.76 -23.94 1.90
CA ARG A 155 10.35 -25.29 1.86
C ARG A 155 9.76 -26.23 2.90
N GLY A 156 9.26 -25.71 4.02
CA GLY A 156 8.67 -26.52 5.08
C GLY A 156 7.33 -27.14 4.71
N PHE A 157 6.71 -26.78 3.58
CA PHE A 157 5.48 -27.38 3.08
C PHE A 157 5.67 -28.20 1.78
N GLU A 158 6.92 -28.41 1.33
CA GLU A 158 7.21 -29.33 0.22
C GLU A 158 6.79 -30.78 0.53
N ASP A 159 6.89 -31.17 1.81
CA ASP A 159 6.35 -32.41 2.35
C ASP A 159 5.50 -32.10 3.59
N THR A 160 4.20 -32.38 3.54
CA THR A 160 3.26 -32.13 4.64
C THR A 160 3.01 -33.36 5.52
N SER A 161 3.68 -34.48 5.26
CA SER A 161 3.48 -35.73 5.99
C SER A 161 3.77 -35.63 7.49
N TYR A 162 4.66 -34.72 7.89
CA TYR A 162 5.03 -34.52 9.30
C TYR A 162 3.96 -33.76 10.10
N CYS A 163 3.08 -32.98 9.46
CA CYS A 163 2.16 -32.05 10.11
C CYS A 163 0.68 -32.44 9.95
N THR A 164 0.36 -33.69 10.27
CA THR A 164 -0.99 -34.25 10.06
C THR A 164 -2.08 -33.51 10.85
N ASN A 165 -1.81 -33.09 12.10
CA ASN A 165 -2.82 -32.38 12.89
C ASN A 165 -3.10 -30.99 12.32
N PHE A 166 -2.05 -30.27 11.96
CA PHE A 166 -2.14 -28.99 11.28
C PHE A 166 -2.95 -29.10 9.98
N MET A 167 -2.59 -30.07 9.11
CA MET A 167 -3.29 -30.30 7.85
C MET A 167 -4.78 -30.60 8.06
N ASN A 168 -5.13 -31.45 9.05
CA ASN A 168 -6.53 -31.74 9.38
C ASN A 168 -7.30 -30.49 9.80
N LEU A 169 -6.67 -29.59 10.55
CA LEU A 169 -7.28 -28.36 11.01
C LEU A 169 -7.55 -27.40 9.85
N ILE A 170 -6.55 -27.16 9.00
CA ILE A 170 -6.67 -26.18 7.91
C ILE A 170 -7.56 -26.70 6.77
N CYS A 171 -7.56 -28.01 6.49
CA CYS A 171 -8.38 -28.62 5.44
C CYS A 171 -9.88 -28.74 5.81
N ASN A 172 -10.26 -28.46 7.06
CA ASN A 172 -11.65 -28.59 7.49
C ASN A 172 -12.56 -27.55 6.78
N ARG A 173 -13.28 -28.01 5.75
CA ARG A 173 -14.24 -27.23 4.92
C ARG A 173 -13.61 -26.05 4.17
N ARG A 174 -12.31 -26.10 3.88
CA ARG A 174 -11.57 -25.06 3.16
C ARG A 174 -10.74 -25.69 2.04
N ARG A 175 -10.44 -24.90 1.01
CA ARG A 175 -9.47 -25.29 -0.01
C ARG A 175 -8.08 -24.98 0.52
N VAL A 176 -7.18 -25.96 0.44
CA VAL A 176 -5.77 -25.79 0.82
C VAL A 176 -4.93 -26.02 -0.42
N LEU A 177 -4.07 -25.06 -0.76
CA LEU A 177 -3.20 -25.10 -1.92
C LEU A 177 -1.74 -24.89 -1.49
N ILE A 178 -0.82 -25.62 -2.10
CA ILE A 178 0.63 -25.44 -1.88
C ILE A 178 1.17 -24.72 -3.11
N GLU A 179 1.79 -23.56 -2.91
CA GLU A 179 2.45 -22.80 -3.96
C GLU A 179 3.74 -22.17 -3.40
N PRO A 180 4.91 -22.77 -3.66
CA PRO A 180 6.18 -22.25 -3.15
C PRO A 180 6.57 -20.87 -3.72
N GLY A 181 6.03 -20.51 -4.90
CA GLY A 181 6.44 -19.33 -5.65
C GLY A 181 5.58 -18.08 -5.46
N ILE A 182 4.65 -18.05 -4.50
CA ILE A 182 3.60 -17.00 -4.38
C ILE A 182 4.15 -15.57 -4.53
N PHE A 183 5.25 -15.24 -3.84
CA PHE A 183 5.80 -13.88 -3.86
C PHE A 183 6.53 -13.50 -5.16
N ALA A 184 7.04 -14.49 -5.90
CA ALA A 184 7.64 -14.25 -7.21
C ALA A 184 6.55 -14.11 -8.27
N ILE A 185 5.56 -15.01 -8.24
CA ILE A 185 4.42 -15.01 -9.16
C ILE A 185 3.59 -13.72 -8.97
N GLY A 186 3.33 -13.31 -7.74
CA GLY A 186 2.62 -12.06 -7.45
C GLY A 186 3.34 -10.83 -7.96
N ALA A 187 4.67 -10.76 -7.78
CA ALA A 187 5.50 -9.69 -8.33
C ALA A 187 5.50 -9.68 -9.86
N GLU A 188 5.54 -10.84 -10.50
CA GLU A 188 5.43 -10.98 -11.96
C GLU A 188 4.06 -10.51 -12.48
N ILE A 189 2.97 -10.87 -11.79
CA ILE A 189 1.62 -10.40 -12.13
C ILE A 189 1.55 -8.88 -12.04
N PHE A 190 2.12 -8.28 -10.99
CA PHE A 190 2.19 -6.83 -10.87
C PHE A 190 3.02 -6.20 -12.01
N ALA A 191 4.18 -6.77 -12.34
CA ALA A 191 5.03 -6.30 -13.43
C ALA A 191 4.25 -6.23 -14.76
N LYS A 192 3.51 -7.29 -15.09
CA LYS A 192 2.69 -7.37 -16.30
C LYS A 192 1.58 -6.32 -16.30
N LYS A 193 0.92 -6.11 -15.16
CA LYS A 193 -0.13 -5.08 -15.05
C LYS A 193 0.42 -3.68 -15.28
N VAL A 194 1.59 -3.37 -14.72
CA VAL A 194 2.25 -2.08 -14.92
C VAL A 194 2.64 -1.91 -16.38
N ALA A 195 3.26 -2.91 -17.01
CA ALA A 195 3.63 -2.87 -18.42
C ALA A 195 2.43 -2.64 -19.34
N ASN A 196 1.34 -3.38 -19.09
CA ASN A 196 0.12 -3.31 -19.90
C ASN A 196 -0.81 -2.15 -19.54
N HIS A 197 -0.43 -1.29 -18.57
CA HIS A 197 -1.27 -0.22 -18.05
C HIS A 197 -2.67 -0.72 -17.60
N GLU A 198 -2.72 -1.95 -17.07
CA GLU A 198 -3.96 -2.59 -16.64
C GLU A 198 -4.43 -1.98 -15.31
N PRO A 199 -5.70 -1.55 -15.23
CA PRO A 199 -6.23 -1.03 -13.97
C PRO A 199 -6.37 -2.12 -12.91
N GLU A 200 -6.16 -1.75 -11.65
CA GLU A 200 -6.43 -2.63 -10.53
C GLU A 200 -7.94 -2.72 -10.26
N GLU A 201 -8.51 -3.93 -10.30
CA GLU A 201 -9.93 -4.15 -9.98
C GLU A 201 -10.25 -3.87 -8.50
N TYR A 202 -9.27 -4.12 -7.62
CA TYR A 202 -9.35 -3.90 -6.19
C TYR A 202 -8.20 -3.00 -5.76
N THR A 203 -8.50 -1.95 -4.99
CA THR A 203 -7.46 -1.17 -4.30
C THR A 203 -6.78 -2.06 -3.26
N ILE A 204 -5.47 -2.28 -3.39
CA ILE A 204 -4.70 -3.07 -2.42
C ILE A 204 -4.27 -2.16 -1.27
N LEU A 205 -4.62 -2.55 -0.04
CA LEU A 205 -4.24 -1.87 1.20
C LEU A 205 -3.34 -2.82 2.01
N CYS A 206 -2.09 -2.43 2.21
CA CYS A 206 -1.05 -3.26 2.82
C CYS A 206 0.09 -2.39 3.36
N ASP A 207 1.13 -3.00 3.92
CA ASP A 207 2.28 -2.33 4.55
C ASP A 207 3.07 -1.36 3.65
N THR A 208 2.91 -1.41 2.33
CA THR A 208 3.50 -0.48 1.34
C THR A 208 2.52 0.56 0.79
N ARG A 209 1.21 0.45 1.07
CA ARG A 209 0.17 1.24 0.39
C ARG A 209 -0.74 1.98 1.37
N VAL A 210 -1.05 3.23 1.05
CA VAL A 210 -1.83 4.12 1.92
C VAL A 210 -3.29 3.66 2.01
N SER A 211 -3.86 3.68 3.21
CA SER A 211 -5.23 3.20 3.48
C SER A 211 -6.34 4.26 3.36
N ALA A 212 -5.99 5.49 3.01
CA ALA A 212 -6.90 6.64 3.01
C ALA A 212 -6.60 7.62 1.86
N ASP A 213 -7.65 8.27 1.36
CA ASP A 213 -7.49 9.46 0.53
C ASP A 213 -7.23 10.66 1.43
N ILE A 214 -6.22 11.47 1.10
CA ILE A 214 -5.94 12.73 1.78
C ILE A 214 -6.02 13.84 0.75
N SER A 215 -6.78 14.87 1.07
CA SER A 215 -6.93 16.03 0.20
C SER A 215 -6.99 17.32 1.00
N ILE A 216 -6.68 18.43 0.34
CA ILE A 216 -6.87 19.77 0.87
C ILE A 216 -7.89 20.52 0.02
N ARG A 217 -8.64 21.44 0.60
CA ARG A 217 -9.54 22.30 -0.17
C ARG A 217 -8.74 23.47 -0.74
N VAL A 218 -8.82 23.66 -2.05
CA VAL A 218 -8.18 24.76 -2.77
C VAL A 218 -9.16 25.44 -3.71
N VAL A 219 -8.86 26.68 -4.09
CA VAL A 219 -9.56 27.40 -5.16
C VAL A 219 -8.64 27.50 -6.36
N VAL A 220 -9.06 26.94 -7.49
CA VAL A 220 -8.34 27.02 -8.77
C VAL A 220 -9.30 27.60 -9.80
N ASN A 221 -8.91 28.68 -10.47
CA ASN A 221 -9.76 29.38 -11.45
C ASN A 221 -11.17 29.67 -10.89
N GLU A 222 -11.22 30.24 -9.67
CA GLU A 222 -12.45 30.60 -8.94
C GLU A 222 -13.38 29.42 -8.59
N LYS A 223 -12.92 28.17 -8.75
CA LYS A 223 -13.68 26.98 -8.38
C LYS A 223 -13.05 26.31 -7.16
N GLU A 224 -13.86 26.08 -6.13
CA GLU A 224 -13.48 25.22 -5.01
C GLU A 224 -13.35 23.76 -5.48
N MET A 225 -12.24 23.13 -5.15
CA MET A 225 -12.02 21.70 -5.38
C MET A 225 -11.20 21.07 -4.25
N ASN A 226 -11.33 19.76 -4.11
CA ASN A 226 -10.45 18.98 -3.26
C ASN A 226 -9.22 18.58 -4.09
N TYR A 227 -8.07 19.15 -3.75
CA TYR A 227 -6.80 18.78 -4.35
C TYR A 227 -6.26 17.52 -3.66
N PRO A 228 -6.08 16.40 -4.37
CA PRO A 228 -5.58 15.16 -3.78
C PRO A 228 -4.10 15.30 -3.44
N ILE A 229 -3.75 14.98 -2.20
CA ILE A 229 -2.37 14.83 -1.74
C ILE A 229 -1.90 13.39 -1.98
N VAL A 230 -2.74 12.43 -1.60
CA VAL A 230 -2.52 11.00 -1.84
C VAL A 230 -3.86 10.29 -1.97
N THR A 231 -3.91 9.26 -2.80
CA THR A 231 -5.07 8.39 -2.97
C THR A 231 -4.84 7.07 -2.23
N ALA A 232 -5.89 6.49 -1.68
CA ALA A 232 -5.78 5.15 -1.10
C ALA A 232 -5.30 4.13 -2.15
N GLY A 233 -4.37 3.26 -1.75
CA GLY A 233 -3.73 2.27 -2.61
C GLY A 233 -2.45 2.74 -3.30
N GLU A 234 -2.11 4.02 -3.22
CA GLU A 234 -0.81 4.52 -3.69
C GLU A 234 0.33 4.05 -2.77
N SER A 235 1.50 3.78 -3.35
CA SER A 235 2.74 3.46 -2.62
C SER A 235 3.15 4.67 -1.77
N TRP A 236 3.21 4.52 -0.44
CA TRP A 236 3.65 5.63 0.42
C TRP A 236 5.14 5.96 0.24
N VAL A 237 5.91 5.02 -0.30
CA VAL A 237 7.36 5.12 -0.51
C VAL A 237 7.67 6.08 -1.65
N ASP A 238 6.86 6.04 -2.71
CA ASP A 238 7.04 6.83 -3.93
C ASP A 238 6.16 8.11 -3.92
N THR A 239 5.35 8.30 -2.88
CA THR A 239 4.43 9.43 -2.79
C THR A 239 5.07 10.59 -2.02
N GLU A 240 5.63 11.54 -2.77
CA GLU A 240 5.98 12.87 -2.31
C GLU A 240 5.19 13.91 -3.10
N LYS A 241 4.66 14.94 -2.42
CA LYS A 241 4.01 16.08 -3.09
C LYS A 241 4.61 17.38 -2.61
N ASN A 242 4.83 18.27 -3.57
CA ASN A 242 5.26 19.64 -3.34
C ASN A 242 4.23 20.56 -3.99
N VAL A 243 3.50 21.34 -3.18
CA VAL A 243 2.40 22.19 -3.61
C VAL A 243 2.65 23.61 -3.16
N GLU A 244 2.69 24.55 -4.09
CA GLU A 244 2.67 25.99 -3.75
C GLU A 244 1.24 26.52 -3.79
N MET A 245 0.85 27.26 -2.76
CA MET A 245 -0.48 27.84 -2.64
C MET A 245 -0.43 29.21 -1.95
N ILE A 246 -1.51 29.97 -2.09
CA ILE A 246 -1.67 31.29 -1.48
C ILE A 246 -2.79 31.18 -0.44
N LEU A 247 -2.54 31.65 0.78
CA LEU A 247 -3.56 31.67 1.83
C LEU A 247 -4.59 32.78 1.54
N ASP A 248 -5.88 32.47 1.68
CA ASP A 248 -7.00 33.40 1.50
C ASP A 248 -7.74 33.57 2.83
N ASP A 249 -7.38 34.65 3.54
CA ASP A 249 -7.92 35.10 4.83
C ASP A 249 -7.98 34.01 5.92
N GLN A 250 -6.97 33.13 5.92
CA GLN A 250 -6.84 32.03 6.85
C GLN A 250 -5.38 31.77 7.22
N ASN A 251 -5.17 31.27 8.43
CA ASN A 251 -3.89 30.88 9.01
C ASN A 251 -3.86 29.39 9.33
N TYR A 252 -4.51 28.56 8.51
CA TYR A 252 -4.55 27.12 8.70
C TYR A 252 -4.73 26.40 7.36
N ILE A 253 -4.43 25.11 7.34
CA ILE A 253 -4.75 24.19 6.25
C ILE A 253 -5.63 23.08 6.81
N ASP A 254 -6.81 22.90 6.22
CA ASP A 254 -7.72 21.80 6.56
C ASP A 254 -7.48 20.62 5.60
N PHE A 255 -7.04 19.50 6.17
CA PHE A 255 -6.92 18.21 5.50
C PHE A 255 -8.20 17.41 5.67
N GLN A 256 -8.70 16.86 4.57
CA GLN A 256 -9.78 15.88 4.56
C GLN A 256 -9.18 14.49 4.36
N VAL A 257 -9.34 13.63 5.37
CA VAL A 257 -8.87 12.24 5.37
C VAL A 257 -10.08 11.31 5.25
N ASN A 258 -10.13 10.54 4.16
CA ASN A 258 -11.17 9.56 3.88
C ASN A 258 -10.58 8.15 3.87
N SER A 259 -10.62 7.48 5.02
CA SER A 259 -10.16 6.09 5.15
C SER A 259 -11.03 5.13 4.34
N MET A 260 -10.40 4.18 3.67
CA MET A 260 -11.07 3.07 2.99
C MET A 260 -11.58 2.01 3.98
N LEU A 261 -10.98 1.95 5.17
CA LEU A 261 -11.31 0.98 6.21
C LEU A 261 -12.57 1.35 7.00
N ARG A 262 -12.99 2.63 6.97
CA ARG A 262 -14.17 3.13 7.68
C ARG A 262 -15.28 3.53 6.70
N THR A 263 -16.52 3.21 7.07
CA THR A 263 -17.73 3.72 6.39
C THR A 263 -18.22 5.05 6.96
N ARG A 264 -17.47 5.66 7.88
CA ARG A 264 -17.81 6.91 8.55
C ARG A 264 -17.50 8.13 7.67
N ARG A 265 -17.99 9.30 8.11
CA ARG A 265 -17.70 10.58 7.45
C ARG A 265 -16.19 10.84 7.42
N PRO A 266 -15.68 11.51 6.37
CA PRO A 266 -14.29 11.94 6.31
C PRO A 266 -13.88 12.70 7.58
N MET A 267 -12.69 12.40 8.08
CA MET A 267 -12.07 13.13 9.16
C MET A 267 -11.53 14.46 8.62
N ARG A 268 -11.64 15.52 9.42
CA ARG A 268 -11.03 16.81 9.12
C ARG A 268 -9.94 17.08 10.15
N LEU A 269 -8.73 17.27 9.67
CA LEU A 269 -7.58 17.65 10.48
C LEU A 269 -7.18 19.07 10.10
N ARG A 270 -6.79 19.87 11.09
CA ARG A 270 -6.41 21.27 10.89
C ARG A 270 -4.99 21.47 11.35
N MET A 271 -4.12 21.86 10.42
CA MET A 271 -2.77 22.34 10.70
C MET A 271 -2.81 23.84 10.89
N LEU A 272 -2.39 24.34 12.06
CA LEU A 272 -2.36 25.77 12.35
C LEU A 272 -1.06 26.39 11.84
N LEU A 273 -1.15 27.55 11.20
CA LEU A 273 -0.04 28.31 10.64
C LEU A 273 0.25 29.58 11.46
N ASP A 274 0.04 29.51 12.78
CA ASP A 274 0.10 30.65 13.71
C ASP A 274 1.49 31.28 13.84
N GLU A 275 2.54 30.56 13.45
CA GLU A 275 3.89 31.10 13.46
C GLU A 275 4.15 32.07 12.32
N PHE A 276 3.36 32.04 11.24
CA PHE A 276 3.55 32.93 10.10
C PHE A 276 3.18 34.38 10.43
N PRO A 277 3.89 35.37 9.87
CA PRO A 277 3.58 36.78 10.12
C PRO A 277 2.18 37.13 9.61
N LYS A 278 1.47 37.98 10.35
CA LYS A 278 0.21 38.57 9.87
C LYS A 278 0.51 39.55 8.74
N ARG A 279 -0.14 39.35 7.60
CA ARG A 279 -0.02 40.18 6.40
C ARG A 279 -1.41 40.47 5.82
N GLU A 280 -1.46 41.32 4.81
CA GLU A 280 -2.69 41.56 4.04
C GLU A 280 -3.14 40.26 3.37
N ASN A 281 -4.44 40.16 3.07
CA ASN A 281 -4.97 38.96 2.44
C ASN A 281 -4.26 38.65 1.11
N ARG A 282 -4.06 37.36 0.81
CA ARG A 282 -3.41 36.84 -0.41
C ARG A 282 -1.96 37.28 -0.61
N THR A 283 -1.31 37.74 0.46
CA THR A 283 0.13 38.08 0.45
C THR A 283 1.02 37.05 1.13
N THR A 284 0.44 35.91 1.53
CA THR A 284 1.19 34.77 2.08
C THR A 284 1.14 33.60 1.12
N ARG A 285 2.21 33.44 0.34
CA ARG A 285 2.46 32.23 -0.46
C ARG A 285 3.20 31.22 0.40
N VAL A 286 2.73 29.99 0.40
CA VAL A 286 3.34 28.89 1.15
C VAL A 286 3.70 27.76 0.19
N ARG A 287 4.76 27.03 0.52
CA ARG A 287 5.08 25.74 -0.08
C ARG A 287 4.81 24.65 0.94
N MET A 288 3.91 23.73 0.60
CA MET A 288 3.65 22.53 1.37
C MET A 288 4.37 21.35 0.73
N SER A 289 5.12 20.62 1.53
CA SER A 289 5.82 19.39 1.13
C SER A 289 5.29 18.27 2.01
N THR A 290 5.01 17.11 1.43
CA THR A 290 4.49 15.95 2.17
C THR A 290 5.35 14.74 1.95
N GLU A 291 5.73 14.06 3.02
CA GLU A 291 6.47 12.80 2.97
C GLU A 291 5.90 11.79 3.97
N PHE A 292 5.84 10.53 3.58
CA PHE A 292 5.49 9.46 4.51
C PHE A 292 6.71 9.02 5.34
N ILE A 293 6.47 8.82 6.64
CA ILE A 293 7.41 8.17 7.55
C ILE A 293 7.23 6.65 7.46
N ASN A 294 5.97 6.21 7.43
CA ASN A 294 5.51 4.84 7.23
C ASN A 294 4.09 4.89 6.64
N GLN A 295 3.43 3.75 6.47
CA GLN A 295 2.06 3.67 5.89
C GLN A 295 0.99 4.50 6.64
N ASP A 296 1.21 4.79 7.93
CA ASP A 296 0.21 5.37 8.83
C ASP A 296 0.52 6.83 9.17
N ILE A 297 1.72 7.34 8.91
CA ILE A 297 2.10 8.70 9.33
C ILE A 297 2.60 9.51 8.14
N LEU A 298 1.82 10.53 7.79
CA LEU A 298 2.17 11.53 6.79
C LEU A 298 2.75 12.77 7.48
N ARG A 299 4.02 13.08 7.22
CA ARG A 299 4.60 14.35 7.63
C ARG A 299 4.27 15.43 6.62
N VAL A 300 3.80 16.56 7.11
CA VAL A 300 3.50 17.75 6.31
C VAL A 300 4.38 18.89 6.80
N THR A 301 5.14 19.47 5.88
CA THR A 301 5.99 20.63 6.14
C THR A 301 5.51 21.80 5.29
N VAL A 302 5.14 22.91 5.94
CA VAL A 302 4.67 24.13 5.29
C VAL A 302 5.67 25.25 5.55
N ARG A 303 6.16 25.87 4.47
CA ARG A 303 7.13 26.96 4.52
C ARG A 303 6.55 28.24 3.91
N ASP A 304 6.74 29.37 4.60
CA ASP A 304 6.39 30.68 4.07
C ASP A 304 7.39 31.12 2.99
N MET A 305 6.91 31.27 1.76
CA MET A 305 7.72 31.63 0.61
C MET A 305 7.71 33.13 0.31
N GLY A 306 6.72 33.87 0.84
CA GLY A 306 6.45 35.25 0.43
C GLY A 306 6.35 35.44 -1.10
N PHE A 307 6.50 36.68 -1.55
CA PHE A 307 6.46 37.10 -2.95
C PHE A 307 7.77 37.82 -3.37
N GLY A 308 8.89 37.44 -2.77
CA GLY A 308 10.19 38.08 -3.02
C GLY A 308 10.19 39.53 -2.54
N ASP A 309 10.49 40.47 -3.43
CA ASP A 309 10.61 41.90 -3.08
C ASP A 309 9.26 42.54 -2.75
N LEU A 310 8.16 42.01 -3.29
CA LEU A 310 6.80 42.51 -3.00
C LEU A 310 6.43 42.24 -1.54
N VAL A 311 6.78 41.04 -1.05
CA VAL A 311 6.51 40.59 0.31
C VAL A 311 7.61 39.62 0.71
N SER A 312 8.48 40.06 1.63
CA SER A 312 9.60 39.24 2.09
C SER A 312 9.13 37.96 2.76
N THR A 313 9.72 36.83 2.39
CA THR A 313 9.57 35.57 3.13
C THR A 313 10.00 35.76 4.59
N SER A 314 9.28 35.15 5.54
CA SER A 314 9.73 35.04 6.92
C SER A 314 10.76 33.92 7.12
N GLY A 315 10.90 33.03 6.12
CA GLY A 315 11.71 31.82 6.19
C GLY A 315 11.19 30.77 7.17
N LYS A 316 10.06 31.03 7.85
CA LYS A 316 9.48 30.13 8.84
C LYS A 316 8.92 28.88 8.19
N GLU A 317 9.01 27.79 8.93
CA GLU A 317 8.59 26.47 8.53
C GLU A 317 7.89 25.81 9.71
N ILE A 318 6.74 25.20 9.44
CA ILE A 318 5.93 24.48 10.41
C ILE A 318 5.82 23.05 9.92
N THR A 319 6.07 22.08 10.80
CA THR A 319 5.97 20.66 10.49
C THR A 319 5.00 19.99 11.44
N GLU A 320 4.03 19.27 10.90
CA GLU A 320 3.08 18.44 11.65
C GLU A 320 3.05 17.02 11.07
N GLU A 321 2.73 16.05 11.92
CA GLU A 321 2.55 14.66 11.53
C GLU A 321 1.06 14.31 11.62
N ILE A 322 0.52 13.82 10.51
CA ILE A 322 -0.87 13.36 10.40
C ILE A 322 -0.86 11.85 10.62
N ASP A 323 -1.47 11.42 11.73
CA ASP A 323 -1.66 10.01 12.06
C ASP A 323 -2.94 9.47 11.38
N LEU A 324 -2.74 8.50 10.50
CA LEU A 324 -3.77 7.75 9.79
C LEU A 324 -4.19 6.49 10.56
N SER A 325 -3.46 6.06 11.59
CA SER A 325 -3.82 4.92 12.43
C SER A 325 -5.02 5.21 13.34
N GLU A 326 -5.22 6.46 13.79
CA GLU A 326 -6.47 6.88 14.43
C GLU A 326 -7.67 6.84 13.47
N SER A 327 -7.39 6.72 12.16
CA SER A 327 -8.39 6.42 11.14
C SER A 327 -8.57 4.91 10.86
N SER A 328 -7.72 4.04 11.42
CA SER A 328 -7.78 2.57 11.33
C SER A 328 -8.18 1.87 12.65
N SER A 329 -8.08 2.53 13.80
CA SER A 329 -8.36 1.94 15.11
C SER A 329 -9.85 1.98 15.48
N SER A 330 -10.37 0.81 15.82
CA SER A 330 -11.69 0.56 16.43
C SER A 330 -11.63 0.57 17.94
#